data_AF-U3U443-F1
#
_entry.id   AF-U3U443-F1
#
_cell.length_a   1.000
_cell.length_b   1.000
_cell.length_c   1.000
_cell.angle_alpha   90.00
_cell.angle_beta   90.00
_cell.angle_gamma   90.00
#
_symmetry.space_group_name_H-M   'P 1'
#
loop_
_entity.id
_entity.type
_entity.pdbx_description
1 polymer ?
#
loop_
_entity_poly.entity_id
_entity_poly.type
_entity_poly.pdbx_seq_one_letter_code
_entity_poly.pdbx_strand_id
1 'polypeptide(L)'
;MRSAQRFALIGCGFIGQVHAANLARHLGVELALSSEVIDAVLIASATPTHAPLLEQAVLAGKAVYCEKPIDLSLPRAREMVASISPLQVPVTVGFNRRFDRSHAQLKAQLQQGVIGRSELIQMVCRASELPPLSYLQASGGQMRDQAIHFFDLLRWLTEDEVVTVGAFGAALAMPAIRDIDVDTSVLIMRLQQGALAQLDNARRTAYGYDERISAMGSLGMLASESQAVRGATLYQGQHIRQPGRTGSVGYRRPITAISMHLCDILAVRKWPVCRG
;
A
#
# COMPACT_ATOMS: atom_id res chain seq x y z
N MET A 1 19.96 10.73 26.82
CA MET A 1 20.18 10.02 25.54
C MET A 1 18.95 9.16 25.25
N ARG A 2 18.39 9.21 24.04
CA ARG A 2 17.32 8.26 23.65
C ARG A 2 17.97 6.88 23.47
N SER A 3 17.40 5.83 24.06
CA SER A 3 17.87 4.45 23.84
C SER A 3 17.62 4.07 22.37
N ALA A 4 18.62 3.51 21.69
CA ALA A 4 18.47 2.99 20.34
C ALA A 4 17.38 1.91 20.30
N GLN A 5 16.54 1.93 19.27
CA GLN A 5 15.52 0.90 19.07
C GLN A 5 16.11 -0.22 18.20
N ARG A 6 15.91 -1.46 18.63
CA ARG A 6 16.51 -2.65 18.00
C ARG A 6 15.45 -3.45 17.26
N PHE A 7 15.70 -3.70 15.97
CA PHE A 7 14.76 -4.37 15.08
C PHE A 7 15.35 -5.64 14.48
N ALA A 8 14.50 -6.63 14.26
CA ALA A 8 14.78 -7.74 13.37
C ALA A 8 13.95 -7.63 12.09
N LEU A 9 14.63 -7.67 10.95
CA LEU A 9 14.01 -7.83 9.63
C LEU A 9 13.97 -9.31 9.27
N ILE A 10 12.79 -9.86 9.06
CA ILE A 10 12.59 -11.23 8.59
C ILE A 10 12.19 -11.19 7.12
N GLY A 11 13.04 -11.77 6.26
CA GLY A 11 12.84 -11.84 4.81
C GLY A 11 13.91 -11.10 4.02
N CYS A 12 14.51 -11.78 3.03
CA CYS A 12 15.57 -11.24 2.16
C CYS A 12 15.16 -11.12 0.68
N GLY A 13 13.86 -11.31 0.38
CA GLY A 13 13.30 -11.12 -0.96
C GLY A 13 13.26 -9.65 -1.38
N PHE A 14 12.68 -9.35 -2.55
CA PHE A 14 12.63 -7.98 -3.09
C PHE A 14 12.12 -6.95 -2.07
N ILE A 15 10.99 -7.22 -1.41
CA ILE A 15 10.41 -6.33 -0.40
C ILE A 15 11.30 -6.21 0.85
N GLY A 16 11.87 -7.33 1.32
CA GLY A 16 12.84 -7.33 2.41
C GLY A 16 14.07 -6.47 2.13
N GLN A 17 14.61 -6.52 0.91
CA GLN A 17 15.76 -5.70 0.50
C GLN A 17 15.42 -4.20 0.47
N VAL A 18 14.22 -3.85 0.00
CA VAL A 18 13.73 -2.46 0.04
C VAL A 18 13.66 -1.97 1.49
N HIS A 19 13.11 -2.77 2.40
CA HIS A 19 13.04 -2.43 3.83
C HIS A 19 14.41 -2.34 4.49
N ALA A 20 15.32 -3.27 4.21
CA ALA A 20 16.70 -3.24 4.71
C ALA A 20 17.41 -1.95 4.34
N ALA A 21 17.33 -1.56 3.05
CA ALA A 21 17.93 -0.33 2.56
C ALA A 21 17.30 0.93 3.18
N ASN A 22 16.04 0.86 3.59
CA ASN A 22 15.36 1.97 4.27
C ASN A 22 15.77 2.06 5.74
N LEU A 23 15.74 0.95 6.48
CA LEU A 23 16.17 0.87 7.88
C LEU A 23 17.60 1.39 8.05
N ALA A 24 18.52 1.00 7.16
CA ALA A 24 19.92 1.41 7.21
C ALA A 24 20.15 2.93 7.05
N ARG A 25 19.17 3.69 6.55
CA ARG A 25 19.27 5.15 6.38
C ARG A 25 18.81 5.95 7.59
N HIS A 26 18.23 5.32 8.60
CA HIS A 26 17.66 6.01 9.77
C HIS A 26 18.60 5.99 10.96
N LEU A 27 18.90 7.19 11.49
CA LEU A 27 19.75 7.36 12.67
C LEU A 27 19.01 6.89 13.93
N GLY A 28 19.58 5.92 14.66
CA GLY A 28 19.03 5.40 15.92
C GLY A 28 18.28 4.06 15.82
N VAL A 29 18.33 3.42 14.64
CA VAL A 29 17.84 2.05 14.40
C VAL A 29 19.04 1.11 14.27
N GLU A 30 19.06 0.04 15.05
CA GLU A 30 20.07 -1.01 14.96
C GLU A 30 19.43 -2.34 14.55
N LEU A 31 20.07 -3.04 13.60
CA LEU A 31 19.69 -4.40 13.24
C LEU A 31 20.20 -5.34 14.34
N ALA A 32 19.28 -5.97 15.06
CA ALA A 32 19.60 -6.90 16.13
C ALA A 32 19.51 -8.35 15.63
N LEU A 33 20.55 -9.13 15.92
CA LEU A 33 20.71 -10.52 15.48
C LEU A 33 20.31 -11.55 16.55
N SER A 34 19.91 -11.12 17.76
CA SER A 34 19.48 -12.00 18.87
C SER A 34 18.15 -11.61 19.51
N SER A 35 17.34 -12.60 19.92
CA SER A 35 15.93 -12.45 20.33
C SER A 35 15.69 -11.63 21.61
N GLU A 36 16.61 -11.69 22.58
CA GLU A 36 16.46 -11.04 23.88
C GLU A 36 16.59 -9.51 23.81
N VAL A 37 17.31 -8.99 22.82
CA VAL A 37 17.56 -7.55 22.65
C VAL A 37 16.66 -6.88 21.62
N ILE A 38 15.78 -7.61 20.94
CA ILE A 38 14.88 -7.04 19.92
C ILE A 38 13.65 -6.42 20.58
N ASP A 39 13.32 -5.18 20.18
CA ASP A 39 12.12 -4.47 20.64
C ASP A 39 10.92 -4.72 19.70
N ALA A 40 11.18 -4.90 18.40
CA ALA A 40 10.14 -5.15 17.40
C ALA A 40 10.64 -5.94 16.18
N VAL A 41 9.71 -6.59 15.48
CA VAL A 41 9.96 -7.42 14.30
C VAL A 41 9.28 -6.81 13.07
N LEU A 42 10.03 -6.71 11.97
CA LEU A 42 9.50 -6.44 10.66
C LEU A 42 9.45 -7.72 9.83
N ILE A 43 8.24 -8.16 9.49
CA ILE A 43 7.99 -9.34 8.67
C ILE A 43 7.78 -8.90 7.23
N ALA A 44 8.76 -9.18 6.38
CA ALA A 44 8.75 -8.90 4.93
C ALA A 44 9.21 -10.14 4.13
N SER A 45 8.93 -11.32 4.68
CA SER A 45 9.18 -12.63 4.07
C SER A 45 8.10 -12.98 3.04
N ALA A 46 8.07 -14.22 2.56
CA ALA A 46 7.01 -14.65 1.64
C ALA A 46 5.65 -14.72 2.37
N THR A 47 4.56 -14.33 1.71
CA THR A 47 3.21 -14.26 2.29
C THR A 47 2.79 -15.48 3.13
N PRO A 48 3.05 -16.74 2.73
CA PRO A 48 2.65 -17.91 3.54
C PRO A 48 3.29 -17.96 4.94
N THR A 49 4.38 -17.23 5.14
CA THR A 49 5.10 -17.16 6.42
C THR A 49 4.60 -16.04 7.34
N HIS A 50 3.80 -15.10 6.84
CA HIS A 50 3.39 -13.92 7.60
C HIS A 50 2.61 -14.27 8.86
N ALA A 51 1.48 -14.98 8.75
CA ALA A 51 0.67 -15.38 9.91
C ALA A 51 1.46 -16.14 11.00
N PRO A 52 2.20 -17.23 10.72
CA PRO A 52 2.94 -17.93 11.76
C PRO A 52 4.06 -17.09 12.39
N LEU A 53 4.76 -16.25 11.62
CA LEU A 53 5.80 -15.37 12.16
C LEU A 53 5.20 -14.26 13.04
N LEU A 54 4.04 -13.73 12.64
CA LEU A 54 3.32 -12.71 13.39
C LEU A 54 2.84 -13.28 14.74
N GLU A 55 2.24 -14.47 14.75
CA GLU A 55 1.86 -15.18 15.98
C GLU A 55 3.05 -15.38 16.91
N GLN A 56 4.18 -15.89 16.39
CA GLN A 56 5.39 -16.10 17.17
C GLN A 56 5.94 -14.80 17.78
N ALA A 57 5.98 -13.72 16.99
CA ALA A 57 6.48 -12.43 17.45
C ALA A 57 5.58 -11.83 18.55
N VAL A 58 4.26 -11.93 18.40
CA VAL A 58 3.32 -11.47 19.41
C VAL A 58 3.39 -12.31 20.69
N LEU A 59 3.47 -13.64 20.58
CA LEU A 59 3.65 -14.53 21.75
C LEU A 59 4.96 -14.24 22.50
N ALA A 60 5.99 -13.77 21.79
CA ALA A 60 7.25 -13.30 22.38
C ALA A 60 7.19 -11.86 22.93
N GLY A 61 6.02 -11.21 22.92
CA GLY A 61 5.83 -9.85 23.41
C GLY A 61 6.50 -8.78 22.55
N LYS A 62 6.85 -9.08 21.30
CA LYS A 62 7.55 -8.16 20.40
C LYS A 62 6.55 -7.42 19.54
N ALA A 63 6.69 -6.11 19.43
CA ALA A 63 5.83 -5.34 18.55
C ALA A 63 6.10 -5.70 17.08
N VAL A 64 5.07 -5.68 16.23
CA VAL A 64 5.15 -6.26 14.87
C VAL A 64 4.70 -5.27 13.81
N TYR A 65 5.54 -5.11 12.79
CA TYR A 65 5.13 -4.60 11.48
C TYR A 65 5.13 -5.79 10.52
N CYS A 66 3.98 -6.15 9.97
CA CYS A 66 3.87 -7.24 9.01
C CYS A 66 3.49 -6.69 7.64
N GLU A 67 4.26 -7.02 6.61
CA GLU A 67 3.86 -6.72 5.24
C GLU A 67 2.52 -7.37 4.88
N LYS A 68 1.85 -6.75 3.92
CA LYS A 68 0.56 -7.23 3.42
C LYS A 68 0.75 -8.44 2.48
N PRO A 69 -0.28 -9.29 2.35
CA PRO A 69 -1.40 -9.47 3.28
C PRO A 69 -0.96 -10.29 4.50
N ILE A 70 -1.79 -10.34 5.55
CA ILE A 70 -1.57 -11.23 6.71
C ILE A 70 -1.47 -12.70 6.28
N ASP A 71 -2.39 -13.13 5.43
CA ASP A 71 -2.48 -14.47 4.85
C ASP A 71 -3.28 -14.39 3.55
N LEU A 72 -3.15 -15.38 2.67
CA LEU A 72 -3.99 -15.49 1.47
C LEU A 72 -5.37 -16.10 1.79
N SER A 73 -5.49 -16.81 2.90
CA SER A 73 -6.72 -17.39 3.45
C SER A 73 -7.35 -16.42 4.46
N LEU A 74 -8.52 -15.88 4.10
CA LEU A 74 -9.29 -15.01 5.00
C LEU A 74 -9.68 -15.70 6.33
N PRO A 75 -10.15 -16.97 6.35
CA PRO A 75 -10.39 -17.67 7.60
C PRO A 75 -9.14 -17.74 8.49
N ARG A 76 -7.98 -18.08 7.92
CA ARG A 76 -6.71 -18.17 8.67
C ARG A 76 -6.29 -16.81 9.22
N ALA A 77 -6.38 -15.74 8.40
CA ALA A 77 -6.09 -14.39 8.85
C ALA A 77 -6.99 -13.96 10.01
N ARG A 78 -8.30 -14.27 9.96
CA ARG A 78 -9.26 -13.97 11.03
C ARG A 78 -8.98 -14.74 12.30
N GLU A 79 -8.73 -16.04 12.19
CA GLU A 79 -8.38 -16.91 13.33
C GLU A 79 -7.11 -16.39 14.03
N MET A 80 -6.07 -16.07 13.25
CA MET A 80 -4.84 -15.52 13.78
C MET A 80 -5.09 -14.18 14.49
N VAL A 81 -5.79 -13.23 13.85
CA VAL A 81 -6.08 -11.93 14.49
C VAL A 81 -6.87 -12.11 15.78
N ALA A 82 -7.83 -13.04 15.82
CA ALA A 82 -8.60 -13.35 17.01
C ALA A 82 -7.74 -13.95 18.14
N SER A 83 -6.76 -14.79 17.81
CA SER A 83 -5.88 -15.42 18.80
C SER A 83 -4.91 -14.43 19.44
N ILE A 84 -4.42 -13.44 18.69
CA ILE A 84 -3.41 -12.48 19.18
C ILE A 84 -3.99 -11.19 19.78
N SER A 85 -5.21 -10.80 19.39
CA SER A 85 -5.82 -9.51 19.80
C SER A 85 -5.89 -9.32 21.33
N PRO A 86 -6.19 -10.36 22.15
CA PRO A 86 -6.18 -10.24 23.61
C PRO A 86 -4.81 -9.94 24.24
N LEU A 87 -3.71 -10.19 23.52
CA LEU A 87 -2.34 -10.07 24.06
C LEU A 87 -1.83 -8.62 24.10
N GLN A 88 -2.57 -7.67 23.52
CA GLN A 88 -2.29 -6.23 23.54
C GLN A 88 -0.89 -5.81 23.06
N VAL A 89 -0.20 -6.69 22.33
CA VAL A 89 1.07 -6.37 21.68
C VAL A 89 0.79 -5.47 20.47
N PRO A 90 1.57 -4.39 20.26
CA PRO A 90 1.36 -3.53 19.10
C PRO A 90 1.64 -4.27 17.79
N VAL A 91 0.64 -4.28 16.90
CA VAL A 91 0.72 -4.89 15.57
C VAL A 91 0.19 -3.91 14.53
N THR A 92 0.90 -3.77 13.42
CA THR A 92 0.43 -3.05 12.24
C THR A 92 0.67 -3.87 10.97
N VAL A 93 -0.22 -3.72 10.00
CA VAL A 93 -0.07 -4.29 8.65
C VAL A 93 0.49 -3.21 7.72
N GLY A 94 1.34 -3.62 6.77
CA GLY A 94 2.10 -2.76 5.86
C GLY A 94 1.30 -2.06 4.78
N PHE A 95 0.24 -1.36 5.13
CA PHE A 95 -0.48 -0.45 4.22
C PHE A 95 0.19 0.92 4.17
N ASN A 96 1.42 0.93 3.66
CA ASN A 96 2.32 2.09 3.65
C ASN A 96 1.72 3.34 2.95
N ARG A 97 0.76 3.18 2.03
CA ARG A 97 0.15 4.30 1.30
C ARG A 97 -0.65 5.26 2.16
N ARG A 98 -1.16 4.82 3.32
CA ARG A 98 -1.83 5.70 4.30
C ARG A 98 -0.90 6.80 4.84
N PHE A 99 0.41 6.58 4.75
CA PHE A 99 1.44 7.50 5.23
C PHE A 99 2.04 8.37 4.10
N ASP A 100 1.59 8.19 2.85
CA ASP A 100 1.95 9.16 1.83
C ASP A 100 1.38 10.54 2.19
N ARG A 101 2.21 11.58 2.09
CA ARG A 101 1.83 12.94 2.51
C ARG A 101 0.60 13.46 1.74
N SER A 102 0.50 13.13 0.45
CA SER A 102 -0.62 13.56 -0.39
C SER A 102 -1.92 12.86 0.01
N HIS A 103 -1.87 11.57 0.35
CA HIS A 103 -3.04 10.83 0.84
C HIS A 103 -3.44 11.23 2.26
N ALA A 104 -2.48 11.50 3.14
CA ALA A 104 -2.74 12.04 4.48
C ALA A 104 -3.38 13.42 4.42
N GLN A 105 -2.93 14.29 3.51
CA GLN A 105 -3.55 15.59 3.26
C GLN A 105 -4.98 15.42 2.71
N LEU A 106 -5.16 14.55 1.71
CA LEU A 106 -6.48 14.23 1.15
C LEU A 106 -7.44 13.75 2.25
N LYS A 107 -6.99 12.82 3.12
CA LYS A 107 -7.76 12.32 4.26
C LYS A 107 -8.21 13.44 5.19
N ALA A 108 -7.29 14.31 5.58
CA ALA A 108 -7.58 15.41 6.49
C ALA A 108 -8.61 16.39 5.90
N GLN A 109 -8.51 16.68 4.61
CA GLN A 109 -9.44 17.58 3.91
C GLN A 109 -10.83 16.94 3.73
N LEU A 110 -10.90 15.63 3.46
CA LEU A 110 -12.16 14.89 3.44
C LEU A 110 -12.85 14.94 4.82
N GLN A 111 -12.09 14.74 5.91
CA GLN A 111 -12.62 14.84 7.28
C GLN A 111 -13.10 16.25 7.64
N GLN A 112 -12.50 17.30 7.06
CA GLN A 112 -12.95 18.68 7.22
C GLN A 112 -14.25 18.98 6.46
N GLY A 113 -14.72 18.08 5.58
CA GLY A 113 -15.96 18.24 4.84
C GLY A 113 -15.91 19.31 3.74
N VAL A 114 -14.70 19.69 3.28
CA VAL A 114 -14.53 20.82 2.32
C VAL A 114 -15.16 20.57 0.94
N ILE A 115 -15.45 19.31 0.60
CA ILE A 115 -16.20 18.93 -0.62
C ILE A 115 -17.60 18.40 -0.32
N GLY A 116 -18.09 18.55 0.92
CA GLY A 116 -19.27 17.85 1.39
C GLY A 116 -19.00 16.34 1.55
N ARG A 117 -20.06 15.54 1.49
CA ARG A 117 -19.95 14.07 1.51
C ARG A 117 -19.43 13.58 0.16
N SER A 118 -18.50 12.63 0.16
CA SER A 118 -18.02 12.01 -1.07
C SER A 118 -19.16 11.27 -1.78
N GLU A 119 -19.28 11.48 -3.08
CA GLU A 119 -20.29 10.88 -3.96
C GLU A 119 -19.64 9.94 -4.97
N LEU A 120 -18.50 10.34 -5.54
CA LEU A 120 -17.69 9.54 -6.47
C LEU A 120 -16.21 9.63 -6.11
N ILE A 121 -15.56 8.47 -5.99
CA ILE A 121 -14.13 8.33 -5.77
C ILE A 121 -13.51 7.61 -6.97
N GLN A 122 -12.49 8.19 -7.60
CA GLN A 122 -11.78 7.55 -8.71
C GLN A 122 -10.33 7.33 -8.31
N MET A 123 -9.86 6.11 -8.56
CA MET A 123 -8.52 5.67 -8.18
C MET A 123 -7.83 5.02 -9.36
N VAL A 124 -6.53 5.26 -9.48
CA VAL A 124 -5.66 4.69 -10.51
C VAL A 124 -4.47 4.04 -9.82
N CYS A 125 -4.16 2.80 -10.18
CA CYS A 125 -2.93 2.13 -9.74
C CYS A 125 -2.25 1.37 -10.89
N ARG A 126 -1.21 1.96 -11.45
CA ARG A 126 -0.51 1.37 -12.59
C ARG A 126 0.98 1.25 -12.30
N ALA A 127 1.44 0.01 -12.20
CA ALA A 127 2.83 -0.30 -11.96
C ALA A 127 3.66 -0.08 -13.23
N SER A 128 4.94 0.26 -13.07
CA SER A 128 5.83 0.52 -14.21
C SER A 128 6.15 -0.76 -14.98
N GLU A 129 6.42 -1.85 -14.26
CA GLU A 129 6.90 -3.10 -14.83
C GLU A 129 6.17 -4.30 -14.22
N LEU A 130 6.00 -5.33 -15.04
CA LEU A 130 5.45 -6.61 -14.62
C LEU A 130 6.44 -7.31 -13.67
N PRO A 131 5.97 -7.85 -12.53
CA PRO A 131 6.78 -8.77 -11.75
C PRO A 131 7.16 -10.02 -12.54
N PRO A 132 8.23 -10.74 -12.15
CA PRO A 132 8.57 -12.04 -12.72
C PRO A 132 7.39 -13.03 -12.60
N LEU A 133 7.27 -13.94 -13.57
CA LEU A 133 6.18 -14.93 -13.61
C LEU A 133 6.11 -15.77 -12.33
N SER A 134 7.25 -16.18 -11.78
CA SER A 134 7.32 -16.94 -10.53
C SER A 134 6.73 -16.19 -9.33
N TYR A 135 6.87 -14.86 -9.29
CA TYR A 135 6.23 -14.03 -8.27
C TYR A 135 4.71 -14.00 -8.48
N LEU A 136 4.26 -13.79 -9.72
CA LEU A 136 2.82 -13.73 -10.03
C LEU A 136 2.09 -15.01 -9.65
N GLN A 137 2.70 -16.17 -9.94
CA GLN A 137 2.18 -17.50 -9.55
C GLN A 137 1.99 -17.66 -8.04
N ALA A 138 2.84 -17.03 -7.22
CA ALA A 138 2.78 -17.11 -5.76
C ALA A 138 2.00 -15.95 -5.10
N SER A 139 1.72 -14.88 -5.84
CA SER A 139 1.21 -13.61 -5.28
C SER A 139 -0.24 -13.65 -4.77
N GLY A 140 -1.02 -14.65 -5.20
CA GLY A 140 -2.46 -14.71 -4.94
C GLY A 140 -3.31 -13.82 -5.86
N GLY A 141 -2.69 -13.23 -6.88
CA GLY A 141 -3.33 -12.47 -7.95
C GLY A 141 -3.37 -10.95 -7.73
N GLN A 142 -3.66 -10.18 -8.78
CA GLN A 142 -3.65 -8.71 -8.81
C GLN A 142 -4.51 -8.11 -7.72
N MET A 143 -5.64 -8.75 -7.40
CA MET A 143 -6.54 -8.25 -6.36
C MET A 143 -5.93 -8.31 -4.96
N ARG A 144 -5.17 -9.37 -4.66
CA ARG A 144 -4.54 -9.60 -3.34
C ARG A 144 -3.16 -8.95 -3.23
N ASP A 145 -2.49 -8.77 -4.35
CA ASP A 145 -1.12 -8.25 -4.40
C ASP A 145 -1.08 -6.74 -4.70
N GLN A 146 -1.87 -6.25 -5.65
CA GLN A 146 -1.85 -4.86 -6.10
C GLN A 146 -3.06 -4.06 -5.57
N ALA A 147 -4.28 -4.49 -5.92
CA ALA A 147 -5.51 -3.74 -5.62
C ALA A 147 -5.83 -3.69 -4.12
N ILE A 148 -5.31 -4.62 -3.31
CA ILE A 148 -5.47 -4.67 -1.85
C ILE A 148 -5.20 -3.32 -1.17
N HIS A 149 -4.21 -2.59 -1.66
CA HIS A 149 -3.87 -1.29 -1.09
C HIS A 149 -4.90 -0.21 -1.37
N PHE A 150 -5.69 -0.34 -2.44
CA PHE A 150 -6.74 0.61 -2.79
C PHE A 150 -8.08 0.25 -2.15
N PHE A 151 -8.34 -1.03 -1.87
CA PHE A 151 -9.41 -1.40 -0.95
C PHE A 151 -9.15 -0.82 0.44
N ASP A 152 -7.90 -0.93 0.92
CA ASP A 152 -7.46 -0.35 2.18
C ASP A 152 -7.57 1.18 2.19
N LEU A 153 -6.99 1.86 1.19
CA LEU A 153 -7.04 3.32 1.08
C LEU A 153 -8.46 3.83 0.96
N LEU A 154 -9.33 3.18 0.18
CA LEU A 154 -10.72 3.60 0.02
C LEU A 154 -11.44 3.60 1.37
N ARG A 155 -11.34 2.50 2.13
CA ARG A 155 -11.91 2.40 3.49
C ARG A 155 -11.32 3.43 4.43
N TRP A 156 -9.99 3.61 4.40
CA TRP A 156 -9.32 4.56 5.26
C TRP A 156 -9.67 6.02 4.95
N LEU A 157 -9.70 6.41 3.67
CA LEU A 157 -10.05 7.76 3.22
C LEU A 157 -11.50 8.10 3.59
N THR A 158 -12.42 7.18 3.32
CA THR A 158 -13.86 7.42 3.47
C THR A 158 -14.40 7.12 4.87
N GLU A 159 -13.67 6.36 5.70
CA GLU A 159 -14.22 5.79 6.94
C GLU A 159 -15.55 5.04 6.70
N ASP A 160 -15.62 4.37 5.55
CA ASP A 160 -16.80 3.66 5.07
C ASP A 160 -16.42 2.27 4.53
N GLU A 161 -17.42 1.40 4.44
CA GLU A 161 -17.22 0.01 4.05
C GLU A 161 -17.71 -0.28 2.64
N VAL A 162 -16.98 -1.13 1.91
CA VAL A 162 -17.38 -1.58 0.57
C VAL A 162 -18.43 -2.69 0.70
N VAL A 163 -19.63 -2.46 0.15
CA VAL A 163 -20.75 -3.42 0.22
C VAL A 163 -21.06 -4.11 -1.11
N THR A 164 -20.53 -3.61 -2.22
CA THR A 164 -20.66 -4.26 -3.53
C THR A 164 -19.43 -3.99 -4.38
N VAL A 165 -18.98 -5.01 -5.12
CA VAL A 165 -17.88 -4.91 -6.08
C VAL A 165 -18.33 -5.56 -7.40
N GLY A 166 -18.12 -4.84 -8.51
CA GLY A 166 -18.13 -5.40 -9.86
C GLY A 166 -16.75 -5.23 -10.49
N ALA A 167 -16.27 -6.22 -11.23
CA ALA A 167 -14.93 -6.19 -11.80
C ALA A 167 -14.86 -6.84 -13.19
N PHE A 168 -14.03 -6.25 -14.04
CA PHE A 168 -13.56 -6.86 -15.28
C PHE A 168 -12.03 -6.90 -15.24
N GLY A 169 -11.44 -7.97 -15.77
CA GLY A 169 -9.99 -8.11 -15.81
C GLY A 169 -9.53 -8.99 -16.97
N ALA A 170 -8.30 -8.77 -17.42
CA ALA A 170 -7.67 -9.53 -18.49
C ALA A 170 -6.14 -9.59 -18.32
N ALA A 171 -5.54 -10.63 -18.89
CA ALA A 171 -4.09 -10.77 -19.05
C ALA A 171 -3.66 -10.22 -20.41
N LEU A 172 -3.47 -8.90 -20.50
CA LEU A 172 -3.18 -8.18 -21.74
C LEU A 172 -1.67 -7.98 -21.96
N ALA A 173 -0.92 -7.79 -20.89
CA ALA A 173 0.52 -7.54 -20.92
C ALA A 173 1.35 -8.83 -20.83
N MET A 174 0.86 -9.85 -20.13
CA MET A 174 1.48 -11.17 -20.02
C MET A 174 0.44 -12.27 -20.27
N PRO A 175 0.18 -12.66 -21.53
CA PRO A 175 -0.87 -13.65 -21.84
C PRO A 175 -0.73 -15.01 -21.14
N ALA A 176 0.47 -15.34 -20.66
CA ALA A 176 0.79 -16.57 -19.93
C ALA A 176 0.15 -16.68 -18.53
N ILE A 177 -0.32 -15.56 -17.94
CA ILE A 177 -0.99 -15.61 -16.62
C ILE A 177 -2.51 -15.76 -16.73
N ARG A 178 -3.09 -15.85 -17.93
CA ARG A 178 -4.56 -15.77 -18.14
C ARG A 178 -5.41 -16.73 -17.31
N ASP A 179 -4.86 -17.90 -16.97
CA ASP A 179 -5.57 -18.96 -16.24
C ASP A 179 -5.36 -18.87 -14.72
N ILE A 180 -4.51 -17.93 -14.26
CA ILE A 180 -4.12 -17.79 -12.84
C ILE A 180 -4.26 -16.36 -12.30
N ASP A 181 -4.16 -15.33 -13.13
CA ASP A 181 -4.20 -13.92 -12.74
C ASP A 181 -4.55 -13.00 -13.93
N VAL A 182 -4.83 -11.73 -13.61
CA VAL A 182 -4.99 -10.63 -14.56
C VAL A 182 -3.85 -9.62 -14.38
N ASP A 183 -3.47 -8.92 -15.45
CA ASP A 183 -2.51 -7.81 -15.38
C ASP A 183 -3.16 -6.45 -15.57
N THR A 184 -4.40 -6.42 -16.06
CA THR A 184 -5.18 -5.21 -16.28
C THR A 184 -6.60 -5.44 -15.77
N SER A 185 -7.11 -4.55 -14.92
CA SER A 185 -8.48 -4.66 -14.39
C SER A 185 -9.13 -3.31 -14.15
N VAL A 186 -10.47 -3.31 -14.16
CA VAL A 186 -11.30 -2.18 -13.77
C VAL A 186 -12.34 -2.68 -12.79
N LEU A 187 -12.46 -1.98 -11.66
CA LEU A 187 -13.40 -2.28 -10.61
C LEU A 187 -14.35 -1.10 -10.41
N ILE A 188 -15.60 -1.41 -10.14
CA ILE A 188 -16.61 -0.48 -9.65
C ILE A 188 -17.10 -0.99 -8.29
N MET A 189 -17.28 -0.07 -7.36
CA MET A 189 -17.59 -0.37 -5.97
C MET A 189 -18.70 0.55 -5.48
N ARG A 190 -19.52 0.03 -4.59
CA ARG A 190 -20.50 0.82 -3.83
C ARG A 190 -20.16 0.72 -2.36
N LEU A 191 -20.06 1.88 -1.70
CA LEU A 191 -19.86 1.97 -0.27
C LEU A 191 -21.18 1.91 0.48
N GLN A 192 -21.13 1.59 1.77
CA GLN A 192 -22.32 1.44 2.63
C GLN A 192 -23.12 2.75 2.72
N GLN A 193 -22.44 3.88 2.72
CA GLN A 193 -23.07 5.20 2.69
C GLN A 193 -23.48 5.63 1.26
N GLY A 194 -23.46 4.74 0.26
CA GLY A 194 -24.02 4.99 -1.07
C GLY A 194 -23.09 5.71 -2.04
N ALA A 195 -21.92 6.18 -1.61
CA ALA A 195 -20.89 6.67 -2.52
C ALA A 195 -20.41 5.56 -3.46
N LEU A 196 -20.06 5.95 -4.69
CA LEU A 196 -19.49 5.04 -5.69
C LEU A 196 -17.98 5.23 -5.75
N ALA A 197 -17.26 4.14 -6.03
CA ALA A 197 -15.83 4.19 -6.27
C ALA A 197 -15.43 3.39 -7.52
N GLN A 198 -14.42 3.87 -8.24
CA GLN A 198 -13.81 3.19 -9.37
C GLN A 198 -12.32 3.01 -9.12
N LEU A 199 -11.78 1.85 -9.52
CA LEU A 199 -10.35 1.58 -9.53
C LEU A 199 -9.95 0.98 -10.88
N ASP A 200 -8.99 1.58 -11.57
CA ASP A 200 -8.30 0.90 -12.67
C ASP A 200 -6.87 0.51 -12.29
N ASN A 201 -6.52 -0.75 -12.60
CA ASN A 201 -5.22 -1.32 -12.31
C ASN A 201 -4.52 -1.77 -13.59
N ALA A 202 -3.21 -1.54 -13.65
CA ALA A 202 -2.33 -2.17 -14.61
C ALA A 202 -1.03 -2.61 -13.94
N ARG A 203 -0.51 -3.80 -14.27
CA ARG A 203 0.81 -4.26 -13.78
C ARG A 203 1.96 -3.73 -14.63
N ARG A 204 1.69 -3.08 -15.76
CA ARG A 204 2.70 -2.47 -16.61
C ARG A 204 2.17 -1.21 -17.26
N THR A 205 2.95 -0.15 -17.19
CA THR A 205 2.83 1.04 -18.03
C THR A 205 4.09 1.17 -18.87
N ALA A 206 4.00 1.91 -19.97
CA ALA A 206 5.19 2.30 -20.72
C ALA A 206 5.82 3.59 -20.17
N TYR A 207 5.35 4.14 -19.04
CA TYR A 207 5.63 5.53 -18.64
C TYR A 207 5.91 5.76 -17.16
N GLY A 208 6.09 4.69 -16.39
CA GLY A 208 6.40 4.77 -14.97
C GLY A 208 5.19 4.56 -14.08
N TYR A 209 5.40 4.73 -12.78
CA TYR A 209 4.39 4.43 -11.78
C TYR A 209 3.32 5.53 -11.78
N ASP A 210 2.05 5.15 -11.93
CA ASP A 210 0.91 6.08 -11.95
C ASP A 210 -0.08 5.70 -10.86
N GLU A 211 -0.15 6.57 -9.86
CA GLU A 211 -1.03 6.45 -8.72
C GLU A 211 -1.75 7.78 -8.52
N ARG A 212 -3.08 7.75 -8.59
CA ARG A 212 -3.94 8.94 -8.50
C ARG A 212 -5.20 8.62 -7.74
N ILE A 213 -5.69 9.61 -7.00
CA ILE A 213 -6.98 9.53 -6.30
C ILE A 213 -7.70 10.86 -6.50
N SER A 214 -8.95 10.84 -6.95
CA SER A 214 -9.86 11.98 -6.89
C SER A 214 -11.11 11.62 -6.09
N ALA A 215 -11.59 12.56 -5.29
CA ALA A 215 -12.81 12.45 -4.52
C ALA A 215 -13.69 13.65 -4.82
N MET A 216 -14.91 13.38 -5.27
CA MET A 216 -15.90 14.36 -5.70
C MET A 216 -17.07 14.34 -4.72
N GLY A 217 -17.61 15.51 -4.41
CA GLY A 217 -18.84 15.67 -3.64
C GLY A 217 -19.55 16.95 -4.02
N SER A 218 -20.75 17.15 -3.47
CA SER A 218 -21.61 18.31 -3.74
C SER A 218 -20.94 19.70 -3.68
N LEU A 219 -19.87 19.88 -2.89
CA LEU A 219 -19.22 21.19 -2.70
C LEU A 219 -17.88 21.32 -3.44
N GLY A 220 -17.40 20.27 -4.11
CA GLY A 220 -16.16 20.34 -4.88
C GLY A 220 -15.47 19.01 -5.11
N MET A 221 -14.17 19.08 -5.41
CA MET A 221 -13.32 17.92 -5.65
C MET A 221 -11.96 18.11 -5.00
N LEU A 222 -11.43 17.04 -4.43
CA LEU A 222 -10.03 16.92 -4.00
C LEU A 222 -9.33 15.88 -4.86
N ALA A 223 -8.06 16.12 -5.19
CA ALA A 223 -7.26 15.17 -5.94
C ALA A 223 -5.84 15.06 -5.39
N SER A 224 -5.38 13.83 -5.23
CA SER A 224 -3.98 13.47 -5.10
C SER A 224 -3.50 13.00 -6.48
N GLU A 225 -2.92 13.92 -7.25
CA GLU A 225 -2.37 13.63 -8.58
C GLU A 225 -1.20 14.57 -8.93
N SER A 226 -0.40 14.17 -9.92
CA SER A 226 0.58 15.08 -10.53
C SER A 226 -0.16 16.16 -11.33
N GLN A 227 0.09 17.43 -11.01
CA GLN A 227 -0.57 18.54 -11.71
C GLN A 227 -0.32 18.49 -13.23
N ALA A 228 -1.39 18.38 -14.01
CA ALA A 228 -1.31 18.48 -15.46
C ALA A 228 -1.14 19.95 -15.88
N VAL A 229 -0.15 20.20 -16.75
CA VAL A 229 -0.06 21.47 -17.49
C VAL A 229 -1.14 21.47 -18.57
N ARG A 230 -1.72 22.64 -18.90
CA ARG A 230 -2.81 22.75 -19.89
C ARG A 230 -2.45 22.06 -21.23
N GLY A 231 -3.35 21.19 -21.69
CA GLY A 231 -3.32 20.49 -22.99
C GLY A 231 -2.89 19.01 -22.91
N ALA A 232 -2.71 18.33 -24.05
CA ALA A 232 -2.47 16.88 -24.09
C ALA A 232 -1.07 16.50 -23.59
N THR A 233 -1.00 15.62 -22.59
CA THR A 233 0.26 15.02 -22.13
C THR A 233 0.46 13.67 -22.80
N LEU A 234 1.54 13.51 -23.57
CA LEU A 234 1.96 12.22 -24.12
C LEU A 234 2.94 11.54 -23.16
N TYR A 235 2.64 10.29 -22.85
CA TYR A 235 3.48 9.39 -22.06
C TYR A 235 4.04 8.31 -22.99
N GLN A 236 5.35 8.31 -23.23
CA GLN A 236 6.01 7.36 -24.14
C GLN A 236 7.40 6.96 -23.62
N GLY A 237 7.54 5.71 -23.15
CA GLY A 237 8.78 5.28 -22.49
C GLY A 237 9.05 6.11 -21.24
N GLN A 238 10.30 6.44 -20.96
CA GLN A 238 10.66 7.35 -19.87
C GLN A 238 10.39 8.84 -20.18
N HIS A 239 9.76 9.15 -21.31
CA HIS A 239 9.52 10.53 -21.74
C HIS A 239 8.06 10.93 -21.51
N ILE A 240 7.90 12.09 -20.86
CA ILE A 240 6.63 12.79 -20.72
C ILE A 240 6.74 14.06 -21.56
N ARG A 241 5.87 14.22 -22.55
CA ARG A 241 5.76 15.46 -23.34
C ARG A 241 4.49 16.20 -22.91
N GLN A 242 4.66 17.37 -22.33
CA GLN A 242 3.56 18.27 -21.92
C GLN A 242 3.56 19.52 -22.80
N PRO A 243 2.41 20.11 -23.13
CA PRO A 243 2.36 21.37 -23.88
C PRO A 243 2.94 22.50 -23.03
N GLY A 244 3.76 23.37 -23.64
CA GLY A 244 4.33 24.54 -22.97
C GLY A 244 5.55 24.28 -22.07
N ARG A 245 6.02 23.03 -21.92
CA ARG A 245 7.32 22.72 -21.29
C ARG A 245 8.29 22.18 -22.33
N THR A 246 9.10 23.06 -22.92
CA THR A 246 10.30 22.68 -23.70
C THR A 246 11.39 22.24 -22.73
N GLY A 247 11.31 21.00 -22.25
CA GLY A 247 12.31 20.40 -21.40
C GLY A 247 11.80 19.08 -20.85
N SER A 248 12.65 18.05 -20.91
CA SER A 248 12.42 16.79 -20.21
C SER A 248 12.39 17.07 -18.71
N VAL A 249 11.21 17.34 -18.15
CA VAL A 249 11.02 17.24 -16.71
C VAL A 249 11.07 15.75 -16.42
N GLY A 250 12.26 15.26 -16.08
CA GLY A 250 12.42 13.92 -15.55
C GLY A 250 11.44 13.80 -14.39
N TYR A 251 10.49 12.88 -14.52
CA TYR A 251 9.69 12.44 -13.38
C TYR A 251 10.69 12.03 -12.31
N ARG A 252 10.86 12.87 -11.28
CA ARG A 252 11.49 12.39 -10.06
C ARG A 252 10.56 11.29 -9.60
N ARG A 253 11.01 10.04 -9.77
CA ARG A 253 10.38 8.87 -9.15
C ARG A 253 9.90 9.33 -7.78
N PRO A 254 8.63 9.14 -7.39
CA PRO A 254 8.28 9.21 -6.00
C PRO A 254 9.22 8.21 -5.36
N ILE A 255 10.24 8.73 -4.68
CA ILE A 255 11.18 7.95 -3.92
C ILE A 255 10.27 7.18 -2.99
N THR A 256 10.13 5.88 -3.30
CA THR A 256 9.65 4.81 -2.44
C THR A 256 8.96 5.36 -1.20
N ALA A 257 7.62 5.50 -1.22
CA ALA A 257 6.84 5.84 -0.03
C ALA A 257 7.09 4.87 1.14
N ILE A 258 7.70 3.71 0.85
CA ILE A 258 8.23 2.73 1.82
C ILE A 258 9.39 3.33 2.67
N SER A 259 10.13 4.33 2.18
CA SER A 259 11.42 4.77 2.74
C SER A 259 11.37 5.67 3.96
N MET A 260 10.33 6.49 4.14
CA MET A 260 10.31 7.49 5.22
C MET A 260 9.62 7.03 6.50
N HIS A 261 8.69 6.07 6.44
CA HIS A 261 7.70 5.94 7.52
C HIS A 261 7.87 4.75 8.45
N LEU A 262 8.73 3.79 8.11
CA LEU A 262 8.98 2.67 9.00
C LEU A 262 9.50 3.17 10.35
N CYS A 263 10.45 4.10 10.33
CA CYS A 263 11.02 4.65 11.56
C CYS A 263 10.08 5.61 12.29
N ASP A 264 9.15 6.30 11.64
CA ASP A 264 8.15 7.12 12.34
C ASP A 264 7.10 6.25 13.05
N ILE A 265 6.64 5.17 12.42
CA ILE A 265 5.78 4.14 13.03
C ILE A 265 6.45 3.54 14.26
N LEU A 266 7.76 3.30 14.15
CA LEU A 266 8.56 2.63 15.18
C LEU A 266 9.06 3.59 16.28
N ALA A 267 9.39 4.85 15.96
CA ALA A 267 9.98 5.83 16.88
C ALA A 267 8.95 6.56 17.76
N VAL A 268 7.69 6.65 17.33
CA VAL A 268 6.71 7.51 18.03
C VAL A 268 6.11 6.84 19.27
N ARG A 269 6.33 5.53 19.53
CA ARG A 269 5.60 4.73 20.54
C ARG A 269 4.06 4.77 20.43
N LYS A 270 3.50 5.65 19.58
CA LYS A 270 2.12 5.61 19.10
C LYS A 270 2.15 4.75 17.84
N TRP A 271 2.16 3.45 18.06
CA TRP A 271 1.90 2.48 17.00
C TRP A 271 0.55 2.83 16.40
N PRO A 272 0.47 3.25 15.13
CA PRO A 272 -0.81 3.47 14.48
C PRO A 272 -1.52 2.13 14.48
N VAL A 273 -2.60 2.09 15.24
CA VAL A 273 -3.45 0.93 15.34
C VAL A 273 -4.24 0.86 14.04
N CYS A 274 -3.81 0.02 13.10
CA CYS A 274 -4.67 -0.43 12.01
C CYS A 274 -5.74 -1.36 12.59
N ARG A 275 -6.71 -0.81 13.32
CA ARG A 275 -7.97 -1.50 13.68
C ARG A 275 -8.99 -1.14 12.60
N GLY A 276 -9.46 -2.13 11.85
CA GLY A 276 -10.47 -1.94 10.81
C GLY A 276 -10.42 -2.98 9.72
#